data_AF-A0A059EC68-F1
#
_entry.id   AF-A0A059EC68-F1
#
_cell.length_a   1.000
_cell.length_b   1.000
_cell.length_c   1.000
_cell.angle_alpha   90.00
_cell.angle_beta   90.00
_cell.angle_gamma   90.00
#
_symmetry.space_group_name_H-M   'P 1'
#
loop_
_entity.id
_entity.type
_entity.pdbx_description
1 polymer ?
#
loop_
_entity_poly.entity_id
_entity_poly.type
_entity_poly.pdbx_seq_one_letter_code
_entity_poly.pdbx_strand_id
1 'polypeptide(L)'
;MLTRRAAILGGFSVPLAPIRLGQRTLPWQTRLVFAARSQIGITRMYDPAYVRLSYPMGDVERSRGVCTDVIVRAYRDAFAMDLQQLVHEDMTTAFSKYPTIWGLTRPDRNIDHRRVPNLEIYIERHGLALSTPPDDTGWKTGDLYTMRYKGSLPHIGIVSDKTTRTGRPLVIHNMGWGTSEDDIIGQFQHERRFRLTPQSAA
;
A
#
# COMPACT_ATOMS: atom_id res chain seq x y z
N MET A 1 56.47 43.98 -14.14
CA MET A 1 55.68 43.44 -13.02
C MET A 1 54.21 43.79 -13.27
N LEU A 2 53.40 42.83 -13.73
CA LEU A 2 51.98 43.03 -14.01
C LEU A 2 51.19 41.93 -13.31
N THR A 3 50.34 42.35 -12.39
CA THR A 3 49.65 41.58 -11.37
C THR A 3 48.47 40.77 -11.91
N ARG A 4 48.39 39.50 -11.48
CA ARG A 4 47.25 38.59 -11.68
C ARG A 4 45.97 39.17 -11.07
N ARG A 5 44.96 39.49 -11.88
CA ARG A 5 43.59 39.70 -11.42
C ARG A 5 42.84 38.37 -11.49
N ALA A 6 42.47 37.83 -10.33
CA ALA A 6 41.61 36.68 -10.18
C ALA A 6 40.16 37.09 -10.51
N ALA A 7 39.51 36.36 -11.42
CA ALA A 7 38.07 36.44 -11.64
C ALA A 7 37.39 35.49 -10.64
N ILE A 8 36.63 36.03 -9.71
CA ILE A 8 35.73 35.26 -8.85
C ILE A 8 34.43 35.07 -9.63
N LEU A 9 34.24 33.89 -10.21
CA LEU A 9 32.94 33.43 -10.70
C LEU A 9 32.09 33.04 -9.49
N GLY A 10 31.16 33.91 -9.11
CA GLY A 10 30.12 33.60 -8.13
C GLY A 10 29.14 32.57 -8.71
N GLY A 11 29.32 31.30 -8.35
CA GLY A 11 28.33 30.27 -8.62
C GLY A 11 27.14 30.45 -7.68
N PHE A 12 25.97 30.78 -8.23
CA PHE A 12 24.71 30.70 -7.50
C PHE A 12 24.41 29.22 -7.22
N SER A 13 24.74 28.76 -6.01
CA SER A 13 24.24 27.49 -5.48
C SER A 13 22.75 27.67 -5.18
N VAL A 14 21.88 27.22 -6.07
CA VAL A 14 20.47 27.03 -5.73
C VAL A 14 20.43 25.86 -4.75
N PRO A 15 20.04 26.05 -3.47
CA PRO A 15 19.88 24.93 -2.57
C PRO A 15 18.76 24.05 -3.13
N LEU A 16 19.09 22.79 -3.44
CA LEU A 16 18.11 21.76 -3.70
C LEU A 16 17.25 21.62 -2.44
N ALA A 17 16.16 22.38 -2.37
CA ALA A 17 15.15 22.17 -1.34
C ALA A 17 14.75 20.69 -1.40
N PRO A 18 14.78 19.96 -0.27
CA PRO A 18 14.48 18.54 -0.30
C PRO A 18 13.05 18.36 -0.81
N ILE A 19 12.90 17.56 -1.88
CA ILE A 19 11.66 17.21 -2.59
C ILE A 19 10.51 16.81 -1.62
N ARG A 20 10.83 16.46 -0.37
CA ARG A 20 9.89 16.07 0.68
C ARG A 20 8.89 17.15 1.12
N LEU A 21 9.19 18.44 0.98
CA LEU A 21 8.25 19.51 1.38
C LEU A 21 7.03 19.57 0.44
N GLY A 22 7.20 19.34 -0.86
CA GLY A 22 6.11 19.39 -1.84
C GLY A 22 5.16 18.17 -1.83
N GLN A 23 5.57 17.05 -1.24
CA GLN A 23 4.72 15.84 -1.22
C GLN A 23 3.59 15.91 -0.19
N ARG A 24 3.73 16.71 0.88
CA ARG A 24 2.69 16.82 1.93
C ARG A 24 1.42 17.52 1.44
N THR A 25 1.50 18.35 0.40
CA THR A 25 0.37 19.10 -0.16
C THR A 25 -0.41 18.31 -1.21
N LEU A 26 0.08 17.14 -1.64
CA LEU A 26 -0.64 16.29 -2.59
C LEU A 26 -1.85 15.62 -1.91
N PRO A 27 -2.93 15.34 -2.67
CA PRO A 27 -4.03 14.50 -2.19
C PRO A 27 -3.49 13.20 -1.59
N TRP A 28 -4.11 12.73 -0.51
CA TRP A 28 -3.62 11.56 0.21
C TRP A 28 -3.58 10.31 -0.69
N GLN A 29 -4.50 10.18 -1.64
CA GLN A 29 -4.53 9.07 -2.61
C GLN A 29 -3.24 9.03 -3.44
N THR A 30 -2.79 10.18 -3.94
CA THR A 30 -1.54 10.31 -4.69
C THR A 30 -0.34 9.96 -3.83
N ARG A 31 -0.32 10.41 -2.56
CA ARG A 31 0.75 10.05 -1.61
C ARG A 31 0.81 8.55 -1.33
N LEU A 32 -0.36 7.90 -1.15
CA LEU A 32 -0.46 6.47 -0.96
C LEU A 32 0.10 5.71 -2.18
N VAL A 33 -0.32 6.11 -3.39
CA VAL A 33 0.15 5.51 -4.64
C VAL A 33 1.66 5.71 -4.83
N PHE A 34 2.20 6.88 -4.50
CA PHE A 34 3.65 7.12 -4.54
C PHE A 34 4.42 6.25 -3.56
N ALA A 35 3.93 6.09 -2.33
CA ALA A 35 4.54 5.20 -1.34
C ALA A 35 4.49 3.73 -1.79
N ALA A 36 3.36 3.28 -2.35
CA ALA A 36 3.24 1.95 -2.93
C ALA A 36 4.24 1.73 -4.08
N ARG A 37 4.30 2.68 -5.02
CA ARG A 37 5.20 2.62 -6.18
C ARG A 37 6.67 2.64 -5.77
N SER A 38 7.03 3.32 -4.69
CA SER A 38 8.42 3.37 -4.20
C SER A 38 8.97 2.00 -3.75
N GLN A 39 8.09 1.00 -3.60
CA GLN A 39 8.48 -0.36 -3.25
C GLN A 39 8.90 -1.19 -4.47
N ILE A 40 8.62 -0.73 -5.70
CA ILE A 40 9.05 -1.41 -6.95
C ILE A 40 10.58 -1.44 -6.99
N GLY A 41 11.15 -2.63 -7.18
CA GLY A 41 12.60 -2.86 -7.13
C GLY A 41 13.20 -2.95 -5.72
N ILE A 42 12.41 -2.70 -4.68
CA ILE A 42 12.75 -2.94 -3.27
C ILE A 42 12.20 -4.29 -2.84
N THR A 43 10.87 -4.47 -2.86
CA THR A 43 10.25 -5.78 -2.64
C THR A 43 10.38 -6.60 -3.92
N ARG A 44 11.17 -7.66 -3.89
CA ARG A 44 11.60 -8.42 -5.08
C ARG A 44 11.06 -9.85 -5.13
N MET A 45 10.51 -10.35 -4.02
CA MET A 45 10.02 -11.71 -3.95
C MET A 45 8.75 -11.81 -3.11
N TYR A 46 7.93 -12.82 -3.45
CA TYR A 46 6.77 -13.19 -2.67
C TYR A 46 7.14 -14.14 -1.54
N ASP A 47 6.81 -13.78 -0.30
CA ASP A 47 7.08 -14.61 0.89
C ASP A 47 5.90 -14.63 1.87
N PRO A 48 5.08 -15.70 1.85
CA PRO A 48 3.93 -15.86 2.74
C PRO A 48 4.30 -16.50 4.09
N ALA A 49 5.58 -16.74 4.38
CA ALA A 49 5.99 -17.41 5.60
C ALA A 49 5.51 -16.65 6.85
N TYR A 50 5.07 -17.43 7.83
CA TYR A 50 4.81 -16.91 9.17
C TYR A 50 6.13 -16.54 9.83
N VAL A 51 6.21 -15.32 10.36
CA VAL A 51 7.40 -14.79 11.04
C VAL A 51 6.94 -14.09 12.30
N ARG A 52 7.68 -14.27 13.41
CA ARG A 52 7.46 -13.47 14.61
C ARG A 52 7.93 -12.05 14.35
N LEU A 53 7.02 -11.08 14.49
CA LEU A 53 7.28 -9.67 14.23
C LEU A 53 7.42 -8.91 15.55
N SER A 54 8.14 -7.78 15.50
CA SER A 54 7.98 -6.74 16.52
C SER A 54 6.56 -6.18 16.50
N TYR A 55 6.18 -5.50 17.57
CA TYR A 55 4.86 -4.89 17.67
C TYR A 55 4.90 -3.67 18.59
N PRO A 56 4.35 -2.51 18.17
CA PRO A 56 3.84 -2.21 16.82
C PRO A 56 4.97 -2.10 15.78
N MET A 57 4.64 -1.74 14.54
CA MET A 57 5.60 -1.45 13.46
C MET A 57 6.51 -2.60 13.04
N GLY A 58 6.14 -3.84 13.33
CA GLY A 58 6.79 -5.02 12.80
C GLY A 58 6.55 -5.20 11.31
N ASP A 59 7.60 -5.69 10.63
CA ASP A 59 7.59 -6.01 9.22
C ASP A 59 8.56 -7.17 8.98
N VAL A 60 8.35 -7.90 7.89
CA VAL A 60 9.40 -8.74 7.32
C VAL A 60 10.43 -7.86 6.63
N GLU A 61 11.54 -8.45 6.21
CA GLU A 61 12.55 -7.72 5.45
C GLU A 61 11.92 -7.08 4.18
N ARG A 62 12.25 -5.82 3.89
CA ARG A 62 11.63 -5.08 2.76
C ARG A 62 11.86 -5.73 1.40
N SER A 63 12.90 -6.56 1.25
CA SER A 63 13.17 -7.30 0.01
C SER A 63 12.11 -8.36 -0.31
N ARG A 64 11.28 -8.74 0.66
CA ARG A 64 10.26 -9.77 0.57
C ARG A 64 8.93 -9.33 1.17
N GLY A 65 7.88 -10.10 0.90
CA GLY A 65 6.54 -9.89 1.47
C GLY A 65 5.45 -10.41 0.56
N VAL A 66 4.20 -10.25 0.96
CA VAL A 66 3.00 -10.59 0.19
C VAL A 66 2.29 -9.32 -0.29
N CYS A 67 1.14 -9.48 -0.95
CA CYS A 67 0.35 -8.36 -1.46
C CYS A 67 -0.08 -7.36 -0.36
N THR A 68 -0.45 -7.84 0.83
CA THR A 68 -0.84 -7.01 1.98
C THR A 68 0.31 -6.20 2.55
N ASP A 69 1.55 -6.73 2.54
CA ASP A 69 2.73 -6.00 3.04
C ASP A 69 2.98 -4.74 2.21
N VAL A 70 2.68 -4.77 0.90
CA VAL A 70 2.75 -3.58 0.04
C VAL A 70 1.80 -2.49 0.54
N ILE A 71 0.58 -2.86 0.93
CA ILE A 71 -0.44 -1.95 1.46
C ILE A 71 0.03 -1.38 2.80
N VAL A 72 0.45 -2.25 3.72
CA VAL A 72 0.89 -1.88 5.07
C VAL A 72 2.06 -0.90 5.01
N ARG A 73 3.07 -1.20 4.17
CA ARG A 73 4.22 -0.31 3.95
C ARG A 73 3.81 1.01 3.31
N ALA A 74 2.88 1.00 2.35
CA ALA A 74 2.40 2.24 1.72
C ALA A 74 1.72 3.17 2.73
N TYR A 75 0.86 2.65 3.61
CA TYR A 75 0.23 3.45 4.67
C TYR A 75 1.24 3.96 5.72
N ARG A 76 2.20 3.12 6.12
CA ARG A 76 3.28 3.53 7.03
C ARG A 76 4.15 4.63 6.44
N ASP A 77 4.65 4.42 5.22
CA ASP A 77 5.60 5.33 4.57
C ASP A 77 4.95 6.67 4.21
N ALA A 78 3.68 6.65 3.79
CA ALA A 78 2.96 7.87 3.44
C ALA A 78 2.41 8.63 4.65
N PHE A 79 1.95 7.94 5.70
CA PHE A 79 1.10 8.54 6.74
C PHE A 79 1.49 8.19 8.19
N ALA A 80 2.54 7.40 8.41
CA ALA A 80 2.86 6.82 9.71
C ALA A 80 1.69 6.03 10.32
N MET A 81 0.81 5.47 9.47
CA MET A 81 -0.36 4.70 9.89
C MET A 81 -0.02 3.20 9.89
N ASP A 82 -0.03 2.58 11.07
CA ASP A 82 0.35 1.18 11.23
C ASP A 82 -0.82 0.20 11.16
N LEU A 83 -1.03 -0.42 10.00
CA LEU A 83 -2.07 -1.44 9.85
C LEU A 83 -1.82 -2.70 10.67
N GLN A 84 -0.58 -3.01 11.08
CA GLN A 84 -0.33 -4.12 12.01
C GLN A 84 -1.03 -3.86 13.34
N GLN A 85 -0.79 -2.68 13.93
CA GLN A 85 -1.40 -2.27 15.18
C GLN A 85 -2.91 -2.18 15.05
N LEU A 86 -3.39 -1.39 14.08
CA LEU A 86 -4.81 -1.06 13.95
C LEU A 86 -5.70 -2.29 13.70
N VAL A 87 -5.27 -3.20 12.84
CA VAL A 87 -6.04 -4.43 12.56
C VAL A 87 -6.01 -5.34 13.80
N HIS A 88 -4.86 -5.50 14.46
CA HIS A 88 -4.76 -6.35 15.64
C HIS A 88 -5.61 -5.86 16.82
N GLU A 89 -5.62 -4.56 17.08
CA GLU A 89 -6.40 -3.95 18.16
C GLU A 89 -7.91 -4.06 17.88
N ASP A 90 -8.34 -3.81 16.64
CA ASP A 90 -9.75 -4.03 16.28
C ASP A 90 -10.14 -5.51 16.39
N MET A 91 -9.27 -6.43 15.94
CA MET A 91 -9.51 -7.86 16.09
C MET A 91 -9.56 -8.29 17.57
N THR A 92 -8.81 -7.65 18.47
CA THR A 92 -8.86 -7.95 19.91
C THR A 92 -10.22 -7.61 20.52
N THR A 93 -10.86 -6.54 20.04
CA THR A 93 -12.17 -6.13 20.53
C THR A 93 -13.34 -6.77 19.77
N ALA A 94 -13.14 -7.20 18.52
CA ALA A 94 -14.19 -7.65 17.62
C ALA A 94 -13.86 -8.95 16.86
N PHE A 95 -13.10 -9.88 17.46
CA PHE A 95 -12.58 -11.09 16.78
C PHE A 95 -13.65 -11.89 16.04
N SER A 96 -14.87 -12.00 16.58
CA SER A 96 -15.99 -12.73 15.96
C SER A 96 -16.52 -12.11 14.65
N LYS A 97 -16.11 -10.88 14.32
CA LYS A 97 -16.43 -10.22 13.04
C LYS A 97 -15.45 -10.59 11.92
N TYR A 98 -14.32 -11.20 12.25
CA TYR A 98 -13.28 -11.56 11.31
C TYR A 98 -13.41 -13.01 10.83
N PRO A 99 -12.84 -13.37 9.66
CA PRO A 99 -12.95 -14.72 9.12
C PRO A 99 -12.27 -15.76 10.02
N THR A 100 -12.98 -16.86 10.26
CA THR A 100 -12.51 -17.99 11.09
C THR A 100 -11.78 -19.08 10.29
N ILE A 101 -11.51 -18.83 9.00
CA ILE A 101 -10.93 -19.78 8.03
C ILE A 101 -9.50 -20.26 8.36
N TRP A 102 -8.88 -19.70 9.42
CA TRP A 102 -7.52 -20.03 9.86
C TRP A 102 -7.47 -20.89 11.13
N GLY A 103 -8.63 -21.25 11.71
CA GLY A 103 -8.69 -22.08 12.91
C GLY A 103 -8.16 -21.44 14.20
N LEU A 104 -7.98 -20.12 14.23
CA LEU A 104 -7.51 -19.39 15.41
C LEU A 104 -8.67 -19.06 16.35
N THR A 105 -8.41 -19.13 17.65
CA THR A 105 -9.38 -18.77 18.71
C THR A 105 -9.18 -17.36 19.26
N ARG A 106 -8.11 -16.67 18.84
CA ARG A 106 -7.77 -15.30 19.22
C ARG A 106 -6.94 -14.62 18.12
N PRO A 107 -6.87 -13.28 18.11
CA PRO A 107 -6.01 -12.55 17.18
C PRO A 107 -4.52 -12.92 17.32
N ASP A 108 -3.76 -12.71 16.26
CA ASP A 108 -2.32 -12.89 16.20
C ASP A 108 -1.63 -11.72 15.47
N ARG A 109 -1.04 -10.82 16.27
CA ARG A 109 -0.35 -9.61 15.80
C ARG A 109 0.77 -9.85 14.78
N ASN A 110 1.26 -11.07 14.65
CA ASN A 110 2.30 -11.42 13.69
C ASN A 110 1.74 -11.62 12.26
N ILE A 111 0.43 -11.86 12.11
CA ILE A 111 -0.16 -12.25 10.83
C ILE A 111 -1.51 -11.58 10.52
N ASP A 112 -2.19 -10.98 11.50
CA ASP A 112 -3.54 -10.41 11.33
C ASP A 112 -3.65 -9.46 10.14
N HIS A 113 -2.75 -8.47 10.05
CA HIS A 113 -2.70 -7.48 8.97
C HIS A 113 -2.18 -8.05 7.63
N ARG A 114 -1.52 -9.21 7.67
CA ARG A 114 -0.96 -9.84 6.46
C ARG A 114 -1.99 -10.68 5.70
N ARG A 115 -3.25 -10.70 6.15
CA ARG A 115 -4.34 -11.46 5.54
C ARG A 115 -5.32 -10.53 4.84
N VAL A 116 -5.49 -10.70 3.52
CA VAL A 116 -6.43 -9.90 2.72
C VAL A 116 -7.85 -9.92 3.30
N PRO A 117 -8.44 -11.08 3.69
CA PRO A 117 -9.78 -11.09 4.27
C PRO A 117 -9.90 -10.31 5.58
N ASN A 118 -8.81 -10.21 6.37
CA ASN A 118 -8.81 -9.39 7.58
C ASN A 118 -8.76 -7.90 7.23
N LEU A 119 -7.96 -7.51 6.24
CA LEU A 119 -7.95 -6.11 5.77
C LEU A 119 -9.32 -5.71 5.21
N GLU A 120 -9.99 -6.57 4.45
CA GLU A 120 -11.35 -6.30 3.96
C GLU A 120 -12.32 -5.98 5.11
N ILE A 121 -12.37 -6.85 6.14
CA ILE A 121 -13.23 -6.61 7.32
C ILE A 121 -12.82 -5.34 8.08
N TYR A 122 -11.54 -5.10 8.26
CA TYR A 122 -11.07 -3.88 8.93
C TYR A 122 -11.51 -2.62 8.17
N ILE A 123 -11.37 -2.61 6.84
CA ILE A 123 -11.76 -1.46 6.01
C ILE A 123 -13.28 -1.30 5.95
N GLU A 124 -14.06 -2.38 5.96
CA GLU A 124 -15.53 -2.31 6.09
C GLU A 124 -15.96 -1.65 7.40
N ARG A 125 -15.18 -1.84 8.47
CA ARG A 125 -15.47 -1.30 9.80
C ARG A 125 -14.97 0.14 10.01
N HIS A 126 -13.85 0.50 9.40
CA HIS A 126 -13.12 1.75 9.68
C HIS A 126 -12.89 2.65 8.47
N GLY A 127 -13.33 2.21 7.29
CA GLY A 127 -13.22 2.92 6.03
C GLY A 127 -14.52 2.82 5.23
N LEU A 128 -14.39 2.62 3.92
CA LEU A 128 -15.51 2.53 2.99
C LEU A 128 -15.36 1.30 2.11
N ALA A 129 -16.37 0.43 2.10
CA ALA A 129 -16.60 -0.52 1.02
C ALA A 129 -17.47 0.18 -0.05
N LEU A 130 -16.93 0.32 -1.25
CA LEU A 130 -17.59 1.02 -2.35
C LEU A 130 -18.14 -0.01 -3.35
N SER A 131 -19.15 0.39 -4.11
CA SER A 131 -19.58 -0.39 -5.27
C SER A 131 -18.44 -0.52 -6.27
N THR A 132 -18.20 -1.75 -6.73
CA THR A 132 -17.31 -2.02 -7.85
C THR A 132 -17.87 -1.32 -9.09
N PRO A 133 -17.04 -0.57 -9.83
CA PRO A 133 -17.49 0.10 -11.06
C PRO A 133 -18.05 -0.91 -12.07
N PRO A 134 -19.03 -0.51 -12.90
CA PRO A 134 -19.59 -1.37 -13.93
C PRO A 134 -18.62 -1.63 -15.10
N ASP A 135 -17.56 -0.82 -15.22
CA ASP A 135 -16.52 -0.93 -16.23
C ASP A 135 -15.12 -0.82 -15.59
N ASP A 136 -14.11 -1.31 -16.31
CA ASP A 136 -12.72 -1.35 -15.84
C ASP A 136 -12.06 0.04 -15.74
N THR A 137 -12.72 1.12 -16.17
CA THR A 137 -12.18 2.49 -16.17
C THR A 137 -12.68 3.33 -15.00
N GLY A 138 -13.75 2.90 -14.33
CA GLY A 138 -14.39 3.64 -13.23
C GLY A 138 -13.62 3.62 -11.90
N TRP A 139 -12.55 2.83 -11.80
CA TRP A 139 -11.66 2.80 -10.64
C TRP A 139 -10.91 4.12 -10.47
N LYS A 140 -10.61 4.50 -9.23
CA LYS A 140 -9.97 5.79 -8.91
C LYS A 140 -8.64 5.57 -8.19
N THR A 141 -7.70 6.45 -8.46
CA THR A 141 -6.40 6.50 -7.78
C THR A 141 -6.56 6.36 -6.26
N GLY A 142 -5.77 5.47 -5.66
CA GLY A 142 -5.74 5.22 -4.22
C GLY A 142 -6.89 4.34 -3.71
N ASP A 143 -7.80 3.88 -4.57
CA ASP A 143 -8.73 2.82 -4.20
C ASP A 143 -7.95 1.55 -3.86
N LEU A 144 -8.40 0.81 -2.86
CA LEU A 144 -7.93 -0.53 -2.56
C LEU A 144 -8.77 -1.52 -3.38
N TYR A 145 -8.09 -2.24 -4.25
CA TYR A 145 -8.65 -3.28 -5.11
C TYR A 145 -8.41 -4.62 -4.44
N THR A 146 -9.46 -5.44 -4.23
CA THR A 146 -9.28 -6.85 -3.89
C THR A 146 -9.97 -7.75 -4.89
N MET A 147 -9.47 -8.98 -5.04
CA MET A 147 -10.06 -10.00 -5.89
C MET A 147 -9.84 -11.39 -5.31
N ARG A 148 -10.41 -12.41 -5.99
CA ARG A 148 -10.12 -13.82 -5.75
C ARG A 148 -9.52 -14.46 -7.01
N TYR A 149 -8.31 -15.00 -6.86
CA TYR A 149 -7.61 -15.76 -7.88
C TYR A 149 -7.92 -17.26 -7.78
N LYS A 150 -8.08 -17.94 -8.92
CA LYS A 150 -8.35 -19.40 -9.00
C LYS A 150 -9.42 -19.87 -7.99
N GLY A 151 -10.54 -19.16 -7.93
CA GLY A 151 -11.66 -19.46 -7.03
C GLY A 151 -11.62 -18.65 -5.74
N SER A 152 -10.68 -18.94 -4.83
CA SER A 152 -10.74 -18.40 -3.46
C SER A 152 -9.47 -17.72 -2.95
N LEU A 153 -8.36 -17.72 -3.70
CA LEU A 153 -7.11 -17.15 -3.21
C LEU A 153 -7.21 -15.61 -3.19
N PRO A 154 -7.20 -14.97 -2.01
CA PRO A 154 -7.46 -13.55 -1.93
C PRO A 154 -6.22 -12.73 -2.27
N HIS A 155 -6.42 -11.62 -2.97
CA HIS A 155 -5.37 -10.69 -3.37
C HIS A 155 -5.80 -9.24 -3.15
N ILE A 156 -4.84 -8.35 -2.93
CA ILE A 156 -5.07 -6.91 -2.75
C ILE A 156 -4.02 -6.08 -3.51
N GLY A 157 -4.41 -4.89 -3.94
CA GLY A 157 -3.52 -3.89 -4.51
C GLY A 157 -4.07 -2.47 -4.35
N ILE A 158 -3.27 -1.47 -4.75
CA ILE A 158 -3.66 -0.06 -4.77
C ILE A 158 -3.84 0.38 -6.22
N VAL A 159 -4.99 0.94 -6.55
CA VAL A 159 -5.26 1.50 -7.88
C VAL A 159 -4.35 2.70 -8.13
N SER A 160 -3.61 2.65 -9.22
CA SER A 160 -2.63 3.64 -9.64
C SER A 160 -3.27 4.91 -10.21
N ASP A 161 -2.49 5.99 -10.28
CA ASP A 161 -2.75 7.16 -11.13
C ASP A 161 -2.30 6.98 -12.58
N LYS A 162 -1.58 5.88 -12.90
CA LYS A 162 -1.26 5.50 -14.27
C LYS A 162 -2.34 4.63 -14.89
N THR A 163 -2.49 4.77 -16.19
CA THR A 163 -3.45 4.02 -17.00
C THR A 163 -2.78 3.35 -18.19
N THR A 164 -3.43 2.32 -18.72
CA THR A 164 -3.11 1.79 -20.05
C THR A 164 -3.47 2.80 -21.14
N ARG A 165 -3.10 2.51 -22.39
CA ARG A 165 -3.50 3.33 -23.55
C ARG A 165 -5.01 3.46 -23.73
N THR A 166 -5.80 2.51 -23.20
CA THR A 166 -7.27 2.55 -23.25
C THR A 166 -7.90 3.19 -22.00
N GLY A 167 -7.10 3.76 -21.10
CA GLY A 167 -7.58 4.46 -19.91
C GLY A 167 -7.89 3.57 -18.71
N ARG A 168 -7.64 2.25 -18.78
CA ARG A 168 -7.81 1.33 -17.64
C ARG A 168 -6.71 1.60 -16.60
N PRO A 169 -7.05 1.90 -15.33
CA PRO A 169 -6.05 2.11 -14.29
C PRO A 169 -5.20 0.85 -14.04
N LEU A 170 -3.91 1.04 -13.78
CA LEU A 170 -3.04 -0.02 -13.32
C LEU A 170 -3.23 -0.25 -11.81
N VAL A 171 -2.74 -1.37 -11.29
CA VAL A 171 -2.76 -1.69 -9.87
C VAL A 171 -1.35 -1.97 -9.39
N ILE A 172 -0.97 -1.37 -8.25
CA ILE A 172 0.30 -1.64 -7.58
C ILE A 172 0.08 -2.75 -6.54
N HIS A 173 0.80 -3.86 -6.68
CA HIS A 173 0.67 -5.03 -5.81
C HIS A 173 1.93 -5.90 -5.85
N ASN A 174 1.96 -7.00 -5.09
CA ASN A 174 2.96 -8.06 -5.23
C ASN A 174 2.25 -9.41 -5.44
N MET A 175 2.39 -10.01 -6.63
CA MET A 175 1.76 -11.28 -7.02
C MET A 175 2.80 -12.32 -7.46
N GLY A 176 3.98 -12.36 -6.83
CA GLY A 176 4.98 -13.41 -7.05
C GLY A 176 6.40 -12.89 -7.21
N TRP A 177 6.60 -12.01 -8.19
CA TRP A 177 7.93 -11.56 -8.63
C TRP A 177 8.34 -10.20 -8.04
N GLY A 178 7.80 -9.86 -6.86
CA GLY A 178 8.01 -8.57 -6.21
C GLY A 178 6.90 -7.56 -6.49
N THR A 179 7.07 -6.34 -5.99
CA THR A 179 6.10 -5.26 -6.23
C THR A 179 6.16 -4.81 -7.68
N SER A 180 5.00 -4.83 -8.34
CA SER A 180 4.79 -4.44 -9.73
C SER A 180 3.62 -3.45 -9.85
N GLU A 181 3.44 -2.90 -11.04
CA GLU A 181 2.36 -1.96 -11.40
C GLU A 181 1.72 -2.46 -12.69
N ASP A 182 0.67 -3.27 -12.56
CA ASP A 182 0.16 -4.13 -13.63
C ASP A 182 -1.29 -3.81 -14.01
N ASP A 183 -1.66 -4.11 -15.25
CA ASP A 183 -3.06 -4.08 -15.72
C ASP A 183 -3.73 -5.40 -15.35
N ILE A 184 -4.48 -5.43 -14.23
CA ILE A 184 -5.14 -6.64 -13.71
C ILE A 184 -6.63 -6.51 -13.43
N ILE A 185 -7.19 -5.30 -13.51
CA ILE A 185 -8.63 -5.04 -13.27
C ILE A 185 -9.45 -5.74 -14.36
N GLY A 186 -10.56 -6.38 -14.00
CA GLY A 186 -11.43 -7.10 -14.93
C GLY A 186 -10.91 -8.48 -15.34
N GLN A 187 -9.75 -8.93 -14.84
CA GLN A 187 -9.15 -10.22 -15.21
C GLN A 187 -9.46 -11.34 -14.21
N PHE A 188 -10.03 -11.02 -13.04
CA PHE A 188 -10.26 -11.95 -11.95
C PHE A 188 -11.69 -11.90 -11.41
N GLN A 189 -12.04 -12.89 -10.58
CA GLN A 189 -13.37 -12.99 -10.01
C GLN A 189 -13.46 -12.20 -8.70
N HIS A 190 -14.69 -11.82 -8.33
CA HIS A 190 -15.02 -11.19 -7.05
C HIS A 190 -14.22 -9.91 -6.77
N GLU A 191 -14.14 -9.02 -7.76
CA GLU A 191 -13.48 -7.73 -7.57
C GLU A 191 -14.28 -6.85 -6.61
N ARG A 192 -13.60 -6.35 -5.58
CA ARG A 192 -14.17 -5.47 -4.55
C ARG A 192 -13.34 -4.21 -4.46
N ARG A 193 -14.01 -3.12 -4.09
CA ARG A 193 -13.42 -1.79 -4.04
C ARG A 193 -13.56 -1.20 -2.65
N PHE A 194 -12.47 -0.65 -2.14
CA PHE A 194 -12.47 -0.01 -0.83
C PHE A 194 -11.69 1.31 -0.82
N ARG A 195 -11.92 2.09 0.24
CA ARG A 195 -11.06 3.21 0.63
C ARG A 195 -10.84 3.18 2.13
N LEU A 196 -9.59 3.38 2.52
CA LEU A 196 -9.22 3.62 3.90
C LEU A 196 -8.55 4.99 3.97
N THR A 197 -9.29 5.99 4.42
CA THR A 197 -8.76 7.35 4.55
C THR A 197 -7.69 7.35 5.66
N PRO A 198 -6.48 7.86 5.40
CA PRO A 198 -5.46 7.96 6.44
C PRO A 198 -5.95 8.82 7.59
N GLN A 199 -5.78 8.33 8.81
CA GLN A 199 -5.99 9.11 10.01
C GLN A 199 -4.73 9.96 10.23
N SER A 200 -4.88 11.26 10.50
CA SER A 200 -3.74 12.10 10.85
C SER A 200 -3.05 11.51 12.09
N ALA A 201 -1.73 11.38 12.06
CA ALA A 201 -0.97 11.17 13.29
C ALA A 201 -1.31 12.32 14.24
N ALA A 202 -1.87 11.98 15.41
CA ALA A 202 -2.09 12.93 16.50
C ALA A 202 -0.76 13.51 17.00
#